data_AF-A0A7V8RUW4-F1
#
_entry.id   AF-A0A7V8RUW4-F1
#
_cell.length_a   1.000
_cell.length_b   1.000
_cell.length_c   1.000
_cell.angle_alpha   90.00
_cell.angle_beta   90.00
_cell.angle_gamma   90.00
#
_symmetry.space_group_name_H-M   'P 1'
#
loop_
_entity.id
_entity.type
_entity.pdbx_description
1 polymer ?
#
loop_
_entity_poly.entity_id
_entity_poly.type
_entity_poly.pdbx_seq_one_letter_code
_entity_poly.pdbx_strand_id
1 'polypeptide(L)'
;MRDDPDDLVARIDELVDDDESLDDWSYGWSDSWRWAPEHVELPEGVWEDQPDAELDSGWDYSPPTQIHVIPVEQVGEWIACLDTMPTVEREDVQWYVVCFVHKVAGERQVSCGCGNPSAQDDSR
;
A
#
# COMPACT_ATOMS: atom_id res chain seq x y z
N MET A 1 26.87 -11.35 -13.69
CA MET A 1 26.49 -12.76 -13.76
C MET A 1 25.29 -12.90 -12.85
N ARG A 2 24.10 -13.13 -13.41
CA ARG A 2 22.93 -13.49 -12.60
C ARG A 2 23.07 -15.00 -12.37
N ASP A 3 23.01 -15.42 -11.12
CA ASP A 3 23.08 -16.83 -10.74
C ASP A 3 21.99 -17.62 -11.48
N ASP A 4 22.36 -18.81 -11.94
CA ASP A 4 21.46 -19.71 -12.66
C ASP A 4 20.39 -20.20 -11.66
N PRO A 5 19.10 -20.20 -12.03
CA PRO A 5 18.03 -20.58 -11.11
C PRO A 5 18.19 -21.99 -10.56
N ASP A 6 18.80 -22.91 -11.31
CA ASP A 6 19.02 -24.29 -10.86
C ASP A 6 20.14 -24.37 -9.80
N ASP A 7 21.14 -23.48 -9.85
CA ASP A 7 22.19 -23.37 -8.82
C ASP A 7 21.63 -22.85 -7.49
N LEU A 8 20.71 -21.87 -7.56
CA LEU A 8 20.02 -21.35 -6.39
C LEU A 8 19.14 -22.40 -5.71
N VAL A 9 18.39 -23.17 -6.50
CA VAL A 9 17.53 -24.25 -5.98
C VAL A 9 18.38 -25.35 -5.35
N ALA A 10 19.46 -25.78 -6.01
CA ALA A 10 20.35 -26.80 -5.47
C ALA A 10 20.99 -26.40 -4.13
N ARG A 11 21.35 -25.12 -3.97
CA ARG A 11 21.88 -24.58 -2.70
C ARG A 11 20.84 -24.49 -1.59
N ILE A 12 19.57 -24.31 -1.94
CA ILE A 12 18.47 -24.29 -0.96
C ILE A 12 18.18 -25.72 -0.51
N ASP A 13 18.10 -26.67 -1.43
CA ASP A 13 17.89 -28.08 -1.09
C ASP A 13 19.01 -28.61 -0.18
N GLU A 14 20.29 -28.28 -0.47
CA GLU A 14 21.42 -28.65 0.40
C GLU A 14 21.33 -28.04 1.81
N LEU A 15 20.74 -26.84 1.96
CA LEU A 15 20.57 -26.19 3.26
C LEU A 15 19.38 -26.77 4.06
N VAL A 16 18.39 -27.33 3.36
CA VAL A 16 17.15 -27.85 3.95
C VAL A 16 17.24 -29.35 4.26
N ASP A 17 18.10 -30.10 3.55
CA ASP A 17 18.35 -31.53 3.78
C ASP A 17 19.33 -31.82 4.93
N ASP A 18 19.83 -30.81 5.66
CA ASP A 18 20.62 -31.04 6.87
C ASP A 18 19.70 -31.71 7.92
N ASP A 19 20.05 -32.95 8.26
CA ASP A 19 19.33 -33.94 9.08
C ASP A 19 19.21 -33.51 10.56
N GLU A 20 18.68 -32.32 10.79
CA GLU A 20 18.02 -31.96 12.04
C GLU A 20 16.53 -32.13 11.81
N SER A 21 15.89 -32.90 12.69
CA SER A 21 14.44 -33.05 12.66
C SER A 21 13.82 -31.65 12.67
N LEU A 22 13.21 -31.25 11.55
CA LEU A 22 12.25 -30.13 11.44
C LEU A 22 10.95 -30.40 12.23
N ASP A 23 11.11 -31.15 13.30
CA ASP A 23 10.22 -31.29 14.41
C ASP A 23 10.04 -29.88 14.99
N ASP A 24 8.90 -29.31 14.60
CA ASP A 24 8.28 -28.02 14.92
C ASP A 24 8.34 -27.60 16.41
N TRP A 25 8.82 -28.48 17.29
CA TRP A 25 8.97 -28.26 18.73
C TRP A 25 10.39 -27.84 19.18
N SER A 26 11.42 -27.96 18.31
CA SER A 26 12.81 -27.65 18.69
C SER A 26 13.22 -26.20 18.41
N TYR A 27 12.56 -25.53 17.47
CA TYR A 27 12.77 -24.11 17.23
C TYR A 27 12.05 -23.32 18.34
N GLY A 28 12.78 -22.46 19.03
CA GLY A 28 12.25 -21.54 20.05
C GLY A 28 11.39 -20.42 19.45
N TRP A 29 10.49 -20.77 18.52
CA TRP A 29 9.40 -19.92 18.12
C TRP A 29 8.48 -19.86 19.33
N SER A 30 8.78 -18.89 20.21
CA SER A 30 7.83 -18.36 21.16
C SER A 30 6.58 -18.07 20.36
N ASP A 31 5.58 -18.94 20.52
CA ASP A 31 4.26 -18.83 19.95
C ASP A 31 3.87 -17.34 19.87
N SER A 32 3.94 -16.77 18.66
CA SER A 32 3.72 -15.34 18.40
C SER A 32 2.31 -14.89 18.81
N TRP A 33 1.49 -15.86 19.20
CA TRP A 33 0.12 -15.78 19.66
C TRP A 33 0.00 -15.41 21.15
N ARG A 34 1.11 -15.35 21.89
CA ARG A 34 1.18 -14.71 23.23
C ARG A 34 1.27 -13.17 23.17
N TRP A 35 0.69 -12.54 22.16
CA TRP A 35 0.61 -11.07 22.11
C TRP A 35 -0.40 -10.51 23.14
N ALA A 36 -1.41 -11.27 23.56
CA ALA A 36 -2.37 -10.79 24.55
C ALA A 36 -1.69 -10.64 25.94
N PRO A 37 -1.58 -9.42 26.50
CA PRO A 37 -1.09 -9.20 27.86
C PRO A 37 -1.95 -9.94 28.90
N GLU A 38 -1.41 -10.28 30.08
CA GLU A 38 -2.09 -11.08 31.13
C GLU A 38 -3.45 -10.53 31.62
N HIS A 39 -3.80 -9.29 31.27
CA HIS A 39 -5.01 -8.58 31.67
C HIS A 39 -5.95 -8.29 30.50
N VAL A 40 -5.67 -8.81 29.29
CA VAL A 40 -6.54 -8.71 28.14
C VAL A 40 -7.28 -10.03 27.97
N GLU A 41 -8.57 -10.01 28.32
CA GLU A 41 -9.47 -11.12 27.97
C GLU A 41 -9.53 -11.22 26.45
N LEU A 42 -9.31 -12.42 25.94
CA LEU A 42 -9.46 -12.68 24.51
C LEU A 42 -10.93 -12.44 24.13
N PRO A 43 -11.21 -11.76 23.01
CA PRO A 43 -12.57 -11.56 22.57
C PRO A 43 -13.25 -12.92 22.32
N GLU A 44 -14.38 -13.15 23.00
CA GLU A 44 -15.24 -14.32 22.81
C GLU A 44 -15.85 -14.31 21.40
N GLY A 45 -16.02 -15.48 20.79
CA GLY A 45 -16.65 -15.61 19.45
C GLY A 45 -15.76 -15.37 18.23
N VAL A 46 -14.53 -14.85 18.38
CA VAL A 46 -13.58 -14.64 17.26
C VAL A 46 -12.92 -15.95 16.79
N TRP A 47 -12.78 -16.90 17.69
CA TRP A 47 -12.10 -18.18 17.46
C TRP A 47 -13.07 -19.36 17.40
N GLU A 48 -14.38 -19.08 17.50
CA GLU A 48 -15.42 -20.07 17.33
C GLU A 48 -15.59 -20.31 15.83
N ASP A 49 -15.44 -21.57 15.42
CA ASP A 49 -15.57 -21.97 14.03
C ASP A 49 -17.01 -21.75 13.56
N GLN A 50 -17.25 -20.63 12.87
CA GLN A 50 -18.55 -20.23 12.31
C GLN A 50 -18.48 -20.31 10.78
N PRO A 51 -18.46 -21.52 10.20
CA PRO A 51 -18.27 -21.72 8.75
C PRO A 51 -19.39 -21.13 7.89
N ASP A 52 -20.56 -20.86 8.47
CA ASP A 52 -21.74 -20.34 7.78
C ASP A 52 -21.90 -18.80 7.90
N ALA A 53 -21.02 -18.11 8.63
CA ALA A 53 -21.05 -16.66 8.76
C ALA A 53 -20.24 -15.97 7.66
N GLU A 54 -20.68 -14.79 7.21
CA GLU A 54 -19.83 -13.92 6.38
C GLU A 54 -18.59 -13.55 7.21
N LEU A 55 -17.40 -13.81 6.66
CA LEU A 55 -16.14 -13.48 7.31
C LEU A 55 -16.09 -11.97 7.54
N ASP A 56 -16.33 -11.54 8.77
CA ASP A 56 -16.03 -10.18 9.18
C ASP A 56 -14.51 -10.08 9.31
N SER A 57 -13.88 -9.52 8.29
CA SER A 57 -12.44 -9.28 8.32
C SER A 57 -12.01 -8.41 9.51
N GLY A 58 -12.95 -7.73 10.20
CA GLY A 58 -12.66 -6.89 11.37
C GLY A 58 -11.82 -5.66 11.04
N TRP A 59 -11.46 -5.49 9.76
CA TRP A 59 -10.70 -4.37 9.23
C TRP A 59 -11.67 -3.48 8.45
N ASP A 60 -12.16 -2.43 9.12
CA ASP A 60 -12.75 -1.30 8.40
C ASP A 60 -11.64 -0.67 7.54
N TYR A 61 -11.63 -0.96 6.24
CA TYR A 61 -10.69 -0.35 5.30
C TYR A 61 -10.95 1.15 5.22
N SER A 62 -10.25 1.90 6.08
CA SER A 62 -10.19 3.36 6.08
C SER A 62 -8.79 3.75 5.62
N PRO A 63 -8.51 3.79 4.30
CA PRO A 63 -7.23 4.27 3.83
C PRO A 63 -7.05 5.70 4.36
N PRO A 64 -5.87 6.06 4.90
CA PRO A 64 -5.63 7.44 5.30
C PRO A 64 -5.79 8.32 4.07
N THR A 65 -6.88 9.10 4.03
CA THR A 65 -7.21 10.01 2.94
C THR A 65 -6.24 11.20 2.99
N GLN A 66 -5.05 11.00 2.43
CA GLN A 66 -4.07 12.08 2.26
C GLN A 66 -4.52 12.93 1.07
N ILE A 67 -4.70 14.22 1.31
CA ILE A 67 -4.98 15.21 0.28
C ILE A 67 -3.67 15.91 -0.08
N HIS A 68 -3.24 15.80 -1.33
CA HIS A 68 -2.01 16.46 -1.80
C HIS A 68 -2.29 17.88 -2.30
N VAL A 69 -1.45 18.83 -1.90
CA VAL A 69 -1.50 20.21 -2.38
C VAL A 69 -0.31 20.44 -3.29
N ILE A 70 -0.58 20.66 -4.57
CA ILE A 70 0.43 20.73 -5.63
C ILE A 70 0.59 22.18 -6.08
N PRO A 71 1.78 22.78 -5.93
CA PRO A 71 2.10 24.08 -6.51
C PRO A 71 1.89 24.07 -8.03
N VAL A 72 1.40 25.18 -8.58
CA VAL A 72 1.10 25.33 -10.01
C VAL A 72 2.30 24.99 -10.92
N GLU A 73 3.51 25.33 -10.50
CA GLU A 73 4.77 25.03 -11.16
C GLU A 73 5.18 23.54 -11.14
N GLN A 74 4.62 22.75 -10.22
CA GLN A 74 4.94 21.32 -10.03
C GLN A 74 3.86 20.38 -10.59
N VAL A 75 2.79 20.92 -11.18
CA VAL A 75 1.69 20.11 -11.73
C VAL A 75 2.18 19.11 -12.78
N GLY A 76 3.13 19.51 -13.64
CA GLY A 76 3.67 18.61 -14.66
C GLY A 76 4.42 17.41 -14.07
N GLU A 77 5.23 17.63 -13.04
CA GLU A 77 5.96 16.56 -12.34
C GLU A 77 5.00 15.64 -11.58
N TRP A 78 3.97 16.22 -10.97
CA TRP A 78 2.93 15.47 -10.29
C TRP A 78 2.13 14.57 -11.24
N ILE A 79 1.74 15.06 -12.40
CA ILE A 79 1.07 14.26 -13.43
C ILE A 79 1.99 13.11 -13.89
N ALA A 80 3.27 13.41 -14.16
CA ALA A 80 4.23 12.38 -14.54
C ALA A 80 4.38 11.29 -13.46
N CYS A 81 4.32 11.66 -12.18
CA CYS A 81 4.30 10.70 -11.06
C CYS A 81 3.03 9.83 -11.09
N LEU A 82 1.86 10.45 -11.20
CA LEU A 82 0.56 9.75 -11.27
C LEU A 82 0.48 8.79 -12.46
N ASP A 83 1.09 9.13 -13.59
CA ASP A 83 1.11 8.29 -14.78
C ASP A 83 1.91 6.99 -14.59
N THR A 84 2.80 6.91 -13.59
CA THR A 84 3.51 5.68 -13.23
C THR A 84 2.65 4.69 -12.42
N MET A 85 1.51 5.15 -11.88
CA MET A 85 0.63 4.33 -11.05
C MET A 85 -0.45 3.63 -11.88
N PRO A 86 -0.93 2.44 -11.46
CA PRO A 86 -2.18 1.84 -11.94
C PRO A 86 -3.37 2.79 -11.83
N THR A 87 -4.34 2.66 -12.74
CA THR A 87 -5.54 3.52 -12.79
C THR A 87 -6.29 3.57 -11.45
N VAL A 88 -6.45 2.41 -10.79
CA VAL A 88 -7.19 2.32 -9.52
C VAL A 88 -6.53 3.17 -8.42
N GLU A 89 -5.21 3.13 -8.32
CA GLU A 89 -4.48 3.93 -7.34
C GLU A 89 -4.46 5.41 -7.73
N ARG A 90 -4.33 5.71 -9.02
CA ARG A 90 -4.31 7.09 -9.54
C ARG A 90 -5.62 7.83 -9.30
N GLU A 91 -6.75 7.15 -9.49
CA GLU A 91 -8.09 7.74 -9.36
C GLU A 91 -8.47 7.97 -7.88
N ASP A 92 -7.90 7.16 -6.97
CA ASP A 92 -8.12 7.28 -5.53
C ASP A 92 -7.32 8.44 -4.88
N VAL A 93 -6.27 8.95 -5.54
CA VAL A 93 -5.45 10.06 -5.01
C VAL A 93 -6.20 11.39 -5.13
N GLN A 94 -6.57 11.97 -3.99
CA GLN A 94 -7.13 13.33 -3.91
C GLN A 94 -6.02 14.38 -3.90
N TRP A 95 -6.12 15.37 -4.79
CA TRP A 95 -5.17 16.48 -4.84
C TRP A 95 -5.77 17.76 -5.42
N TYR A 96 -5.13 18.89 -5.11
CA TYR A 96 -5.51 20.23 -5.56
C TYR A 96 -4.30 21.00 -6.09
N VAL A 97 -4.51 21.84 -7.10
CA VAL A 97 -3.52 22.78 -7.61
C VAL A 97 -3.65 24.12 -6.88
N VAL A 98 -2.53 24.67 -6.40
CA VAL A 98 -2.49 25.96 -5.72
C VAL A 98 -1.46 26.90 -6.36
N CYS A 99 -1.88 28.13 -6.62
CA CYS A 99 -0.96 29.22 -6.93
C CYS A 99 -0.70 30.05 -5.67
N PHE A 100 0.48 29.90 -5.09
CA PHE A 100 0.86 30.64 -3.88
C PHE A 100 1.08 32.13 -4.12
N VAL A 101 1.28 32.56 -5.38
CA VAL A 101 1.41 33.96 -5.77
C VAL A 101 0.04 34.66 -5.74
N HIS A 102 -0.95 34.11 -6.44
CA HIS A 102 -2.29 34.71 -6.56
C HIS A 102 -3.27 34.27 -5.48
N LYS A 103 -2.87 33.34 -4.60
CA LYS A 103 -3.71 32.79 -3.51
C LYS A 103 -5.00 32.15 -4.02
N VAL A 104 -4.91 31.45 -5.16
CA VAL A 104 -6.03 30.69 -5.74
C VAL A 104 -5.74 29.21 -5.73
N ALA A 105 -6.79 28.41 -5.60
CA ALA A 105 -6.76 26.96 -5.63
C ALA A 105 -7.81 26.40 -6.60
N GLY A 106 -7.58 25.22 -7.14
CA GLY A 106 -8.53 24.46 -7.96
C GLY A 106 -8.21 22.98 -7.93
N GLU A 107 -9.18 22.14 -8.28
CA GLU A 107 -9.05 20.67 -8.15
C GLU A 107 -7.93 20.10 -9.04
N ARG A 108 -7.91 20.48 -10.32
CA ARG A 108 -6.90 19.99 -11.28
C ARG A 108 -6.16 21.11 -12.00
N GLN A 109 -6.69 22.33 -11.91
CA GLN A 109 -6.10 23.50 -12.55
C GLN A 109 -6.47 24.81 -11.88
N VAL A 110 -5.64 25.83 -12.11
CA VAL A 110 -5.87 27.21 -11.69
C VAL A 110 -5.76 28.15 -12.88
N SER A 111 -6.69 29.10 -13.01
CA SER A 111 -6.78 30.02 -14.16
C SER A 111 -5.87 31.26 -14.06
N CYS A 112 -5.03 31.35 -13.03
CA CYS A 112 -4.22 32.54 -12.73
C CYS A 112 -3.09 32.86 -13.73
N GLY A 113 -2.94 32.09 -14.81
CA GLY A 113 -1.94 32.32 -15.86
C GLY A 113 -0.49 32.07 -15.45
N CYS A 114 -0.22 31.70 -14.18
CA CYS A 114 1.14 31.39 -13.68
C CYS A 114 1.68 30.04 -14.14
N GLY A 115 0.89 29.28 -14.91
CA GLY A 115 1.29 28.01 -15.49
C GLY A 115 0.54 26.82 -14.95
N ASN A 116 -0.73 26.66 -15.34
CA ASN A 116 -1.21 25.32 -15.64
C ASN A 116 -1.66 25.35 -17.10
N PRO A 117 -1.03 24.61 -18.03
CA PRO A 117 -1.59 24.46 -19.37
C PRO A 117 -2.95 23.78 -19.20
N SER A 118 -4.02 24.57 -19.35
CA SER A 118 -5.39 24.06 -19.37
C SER A 118 -5.46 22.88 -20.34
N ALA A 119 -6.15 21.81 -19.95
CA ALA A 119 -6.42 20.63 -20.78
C ALA A 119 -7.37 20.96 -21.95
N GLN A 120 -7.03 21.96 -22.76
CA GLN A 120 -7.71 22.36 -23.98
C GLN A 120 -7.06 21.62 -25.16
N ASP A 121 -7.09 20.30 -25.13
CA ASP A 121 -7.08 19.48 -26.34
C ASP A 121 -7.46 18.04 -25.99
N ASP A 122 -8.76 17.78 -25.86
CA ASP A 122 -9.30 16.48 -26.23
C ASP A 122 -10.52 16.71 -27.12
N SER A 123 -10.22 17.12 -28.35
CA SER A 123 -11.16 17.09 -29.46
C SER A 123 -11.22 15.66 -30.00
N ARG A 124 -12.17 14.84 -29.55
CA ARG A 124 -12.63 13.63 -30.25
C ARG A 124 -14.11 13.36 -30.01
#